data_AF-A0A7Y5G9V2-F1
#
_entry.id   AF-A0A7Y5G9V2-F1
#
_cell.length_a   1.000
_cell.length_b   1.000
_cell.length_c   1.000
_cell.angle_alpha   90.00
_cell.angle_beta   90.00
_cell.angle_gamma   90.00
#
_symmetry.space_group_name_H-M   'P 1'
#
loop_
_entity.id
_entity.type
_entity.pdbx_description
1 polymer ?
#
loop_
_entity_poly.entity_id
_entity_poly.type
_entity_poly.pdbx_seq_one_letter_code
_entity_poly.pdbx_strand_id
1 'polypeptide(L)'
;VETDTSALCIVGSSNQVFPFEHWREKWARFPKSKERLIKLLKAYPDKKILFISGDRHYGDISKIDGILQTSLFEVTSSGMTHYKSPFWFYAGLEKNRYRVSKPWIGLNFGVIDIDATKNPIKISMNICDKEGFVRIKAKTE
;
A
#
# COMPACT_ATOMS: atom_id res chain seq x y z
N VAL A 1 8.83 -0.84 -28.87
CA VAL A 1 8.13 -0.72 -27.57
C VAL A 1 8.41 0.67 -27.07
N GLU A 2 7.38 1.52 -26.99
CA GLU A 2 7.51 2.86 -26.39
C GLU A 2 8.04 2.70 -24.97
N THR A 3 9.18 3.31 -24.68
CA THR A 3 9.73 3.33 -23.32
C THR A 3 8.84 4.23 -22.48
N ASP A 4 8.14 3.66 -21.51
CA ASP A 4 7.35 4.43 -20.54
C ASP A 4 8.23 5.51 -19.89
N THR A 5 7.89 6.78 -20.12
CA THR A 5 8.60 7.96 -19.59
C THR A 5 8.01 8.48 -18.29
N SER A 6 6.99 7.82 -17.72
CA SER A 6 6.36 8.26 -16.48
C SER A 6 7.34 8.28 -15.31
N ALA A 7 7.23 9.34 -14.49
CA ALA A 7 8.01 9.49 -13.26
C ALA A 7 7.44 8.64 -12.09
N LEU A 8 6.18 8.22 -12.19
CA LEU A 8 5.46 7.42 -11.20
C LEU A 8 4.52 6.42 -11.89
N CYS A 9 4.56 5.17 -11.44
CA CYS A 9 3.56 4.16 -11.76
C CYS A 9 2.74 3.81 -10.51
N ILE A 10 1.41 3.92 -10.59
CA ILE A 10 0.50 3.48 -9.52
C ILE A 10 -0.17 2.19 -9.96
N VAL A 11 -0.02 1.14 -9.15
CA VAL A 11 -0.60 -0.18 -9.40
C VAL A 11 -1.76 -0.41 -8.44
N GLY A 12 -2.97 -0.52 -8.97
CA GLY A 12 -4.16 -0.88 -8.20
C GLY A 12 -4.35 -2.38 -8.09
N SER A 13 -4.68 -2.87 -6.89
CA SER A 13 -5.11 -4.25 -6.66
C SER A 13 -6.31 -4.30 -5.72
N SER A 14 -7.28 -5.17 -5.96
CA SER A 14 -8.43 -5.30 -5.06
C SER A 14 -8.02 -5.71 -3.65
N ASN A 15 -7.04 -6.60 -3.54
CA ASN A 15 -6.59 -7.18 -2.27
C ASN A 15 -5.12 -6.85 -2.03
N GLN A 16 -4.67 -6.99 -0.78
CA GLN A 16 -3.29 -6.67 -0.43
C GLN A 16 -2.26 -7.52 -1.18
N VAL A 17 -1.22 -6.89 -1.73
CA VAL A 17 -0.20 -7.52 -2.59
C VAL A 17 0.97 -8.04 -1.78
N PHE A 18 1.52 -7.21 -0.89
CA PHE A 18 2.72 -7.57 -0.12
C PHE A 18 2.41 -8.13 1.26
N PRO A 19 1.54 -7.52 2.09
CA PRO A 19 1.12 -8.11 3.35
C PRO A 19 0.66 -9.55 3.17
N PHE A 20 1.17 -10.45 4.01
CA PHE A 20 0.90 -11.88 3.87
C PHE A 20 0.54 -12.60 5.16
N GLU A 21 0.59 -11.94 6.32
CA GLU A 21 0.37 -12.59 7.61
C GLU A 21 -1.11 -12.67 7.98
N HIS A 22 -1.93 -11.72 7.51
CA HIS A 22 -3.38 -11.74 7.73
C HIS A 22 -4.04 -12.99 7.09
N TRP A 23 -5.12 -13.48 7.68
CA TRP A 23 -5.66 -14.80 7.33
C TRP A 23 -6.52 -14.86 6.05
N ARG A 24 -6.96 -13.69 5.55
CA ARG A 24 -7.91 -13.52 4.43
C ARG A 24 -7.24 -13.65 3.05
N GLU A 25 -7.97 -13.27 2.01
CA GLU A 25 -7.53 -13.25 0.62
C GLU A 25 -6.33 -12.33 0.43
N LYS A 26 -5.29 -12.85 -0.22
CA LYS A 26 -4.00 -12.19 -0.35
C LYS A 26 -3.20 -12.80 -1.48
N TRP A 27 -2.32 -12.03 -2.07
CA TRP A 27 -1.42 -12.49 -3.13
C TRP A 27 -0.47 -13.61 -2.68
N ALA A 28 -0.23 -13.77 -1.37
CA ALA A 28 0.57 -14.88 -0.86
C ALA A 28 -0.03 -16.26 -1.16
N ARG A 29 -1.33 -16.35 -1.52
CA ARG A 29 -1.96 -17.59 -2.01
C ARG A 29 -1.62 -17.92 -3.47
N PHE A 30 -0.99 -17.00 -4.21
CA PHE A 30 -0.63 -17.15 -5.62
C PHE A 30 0.89 -16.97 -5.82
N PRO A 31 1.72 -17.89 -5.32
CA PRO A 31 3.18 -17.70 -5.27
C PRO A 31 3.81 -17.45 -6.65
N LYS A 32 3.37 -18.17 -7.70
CA LYS A 32 3.87 -17.96 -9.07
C LYS A 32 3.54 -16.57 -9.62
N SER A 33 2.33 -16.06 -9.34
CA SER A 33 1.92 -14.70 -9.75
C SER A 33 2.71 -13.65 -9.00
N LYS A 34 2.93 -13.84 -7.69
CA LYS A 34 3.75 -12.96 -6.86
C LYS A 34 5.21 -12.94 -7.32
N GLU A 35 5.79 -14.09 -7.63
CA GLU A 35 7.14 -14.20 -8.19
C GLU A 35 7.25 -13.49 -9.54
N ARG A 36 6.27 -13.69 -10.44
CA ARG A 36 6.23 -12.99 -11.73
C ARG A 36 6.18 -11.47 -11.55
N LEU A 37 5.37 -10.98 -10.60
CA LEU A 37 5.30 -9.56 -10.28
C LEU A 37 6.64 -9.05 -9.75
N ILE A 38 7.25 -9.74 -8.80
CA ILE A 38 8.57 -9.35 -8.25
C ILE A 38 9.64 -9.30 -9.35
N LYS A 39 9.65 -10.30 -10.25
CA LYS A 39 10.56 -10.31 -11.39
C LYS A 39 10.33 -9.12 -12.33
N LEU A 40 9.07 -8.77 -12.58
CA LEU A 40 8.71 -7.59 -13.38
C LEU A 40 9.20 -6.30 -12.71
N LEU A 41 8.93 -6.11 -11.41
CA LEU A 41 9.38 -4.94 -10.67
C LEU A 41 10.90 -4.78 -10.73
N LYS A 42 11.65 -5.89 -10.57
CA LYS A 42 13.12 -5.90 -10.66
C LYS A 42 13.67 -5.58 -12.04
N ALA A 43 12.88 -5.73 -13.11
CA ALA A 43 13.28 -5.32 -14.44
C ALA A 43 13.23 -3.80 -14.64
N TYR A 44 12.61 -3.06 -13.71
CA TYR A 44 12.49 -1.61 -13.73
C TYR A 44 12.97 -0.98 -12.41
N PRO A 45 14.26 -1.14 -12.04
CA PRO A 45 14.77 -0.74 -10.72
C PRO A 45 14.68 0.78 -10.46
N ASP A 46 14.72 1.60 -11.50
CA ASP A 46 14.69 3.07 -11.41
C ASP A 46 13.26 3.64 -11.41
N LYS A 47 12.23 2.81 -11.67
CA LYS A 47 10.84 3.26 -11.69
C LYS A 47 10.33 3.43 -10.27
N LYS A 48 9.76 4.61 -9.98
CA LYS A 48 9.03 4.83 -8.74
C LYS A 48 7.64 4.19 -8.86
N ILE A 49 7.37 3.20 -8.01
CA ILE A 49 6.16 2.39 -8.04
C ILE A 49 5.45 2.47 -6.70
N LEU A 50 4.14 2.74 -6.74
CA LEU A 50 3.26 2.78 -5.58
C LEU A 50 2.11 1.80 -5.78
N PHE A 51 1.77 1.03 -4.74
CA PHE A 51 0.61 0.15 -4.76
C PHE A 51 -0.55 0.75 -3.98
N ILE A 52 -1.76 0.57 -4.49
CA ILE A 52 -3.01 0.88 -3.78
C ILE A 52 -3.86 -0.38 -3.69
N SER A 53 -4.49 -0.60 -2.52
CA SER A 53 -5.32 -1.78 -2.29
C SER A 53 -6.54 -1.57 -1.39
N GLY A 54 -7.43 -2.57 -1.36
CA GLY A 54 -8.68 -2.59 -0.59
C GLY A 54 -8.95 -3.94 0.09
N ASP A 55 -10.23 -4.35 0.15
CA ASP A 55 -10.71 -5.65 0.68
C ASP A 55 -10.39 -5.93 2.17
N ARG A 56 -10.00 -4.88 2.91
CA ARG A 56 -9.57 -5.02 4.31
C ARG A 56 -10.55 -4.45 5.32
N HIS A 57 -11.34 -3.47 4.89
CA HIS A 57 -12.26 -2.69 5.72
C HIS A 57 -11.54 -1.93 6.84
N TYR A 58 -10.30 -1.52 6.61
CA TYR A 58 -9.52 -0.63 7.47
C TYR A 58 -8.53 0.17 6.61
N GLY A 59 -7.91 1.17 7.21
CA GLY A 59 -6.84 1.96 6.61
C GLY A 59 -5.46 1.48 7.06
N ASP A 60 -4.52 1.33 6.15
CA ASP A 60 -3.15 0.87 6.45
C ASP A 60 -2.15 1.40 5.44
N ILE A 61 -0.90 1.55 5.85
CA ILE A 61 0.22 1.85 4.94
C ILE A 61 1.35 0.88 5.26
N SER A 62 1.78 0.15 4.23
CA SER A 62 2.89 -0.79 4.31
C SER A 62 4.12 -0.23 3.61
N LYS A 63 5.30 -0.33 4.26
CA LYS A 63 6.62 -0.06 3.66
C LYS A 63 7.34 -1.41 3.50
N ILE A 64 7.74 -1.73 2.27
CA ILE A 64 8.38 -2.98 1.91
C ILE A 64 9.77 -2.68 1.38
N ASP A 65 10.77 -3.03 2.18
CA ASP A 65 12.17 -2.90 1.86
C ASP A 65 12.73 -4.23 1.30
N GLY A 66 13.82 -4.14 0.53
CA GLY A 66 14.57 -5.31 0.03
C GLY A 66 14.02 -5.99 -1.23
N ILE A 67 12.94 -5.48 -1.84
CA ILE A 67 12.46 -5.95 -3.16
C ILE A 67 13.15 -5.18 -4.29
N LEU A 68 13.20 -3.85 -4.15
CA LEU A 68 13.89 -2.92 -5.05
C LEU A 68 14.99 -2.18 -4.27
N GLN A 69 15.76 -1.34 -4.97
CA GLN A 69 16.73 -0.44 -4.32
C GLN A 69 16.04 0.62 -3.45
N THR A 70 14.81 0.99 -3.80
CA THR A 70 13.96 1.90 -3.01
C THR A 70 12.85 1.13 -2.32
N SER A 71 12.32 1.72 -1.24
CA SER A 71 11.18 1.17 -0.53
C SER A 71 9.92 1.20 -1.39
N LEU A 72 9.24 0.05 -1.48
CA LEU A 72 7.90 -0.03 -2.05
C LEU A 72 6.88 0.34 -0.99
N PHE A 73 5.88 1.11 -1.37
CA PHE A 73 4.74 1.40 -0.51
C PHE A 73 3.47 0.77 -1.05
N GLU A 74 2.64 0.29 -0.13
CA GLU A 74 1.28 -0.14 -0.42
C GLU A 74 0.31 0.57 0.52
N VAL A 75 -0.59 1.37 -0.06
CA VAL A 75 -1.63 2.12 0.66
C VAL A 75 -2.93 1.36 0.57
N THR A 76 -3.39 0.83 1.70
CA THR A 76 -4.67 0.13 1.79
C THR A 76 -5.73 1.07 2.36
N SER A 77 -6.73 1.40 1.56
CA SER A 77 -7.87 2.24 1.95
C SER A 77 -9.16 1.50 1.65
N SER A 78 -9.89 1.09 2.68
CA SER A 78 -11.02 0.17 2.49
C SER A 78 -12.22 0.44 3.41
N GLY A 79 -12.23 1.55 4.15
CA GLY A 79 -13.30 1.85 5.11
C GLY A 79 -14.36 2.81 4.59
N MET A 80 -14.72 2.82 3.31
CA MET A 80 -15.55 3.90 2.76
C MET A 80 -16.99 3.90 3.32
N THR A 81 -17.61 2.72 3.50
CA THR A 81 -19.00 2.60 3.99
C THR A 81 -19.11 1.87 5.32
N HIS A 82 -18.14 1.01 5.62
CA HIS A 82 -18.08 0.25 6.86
C HIS A 82 -16.63 -0.12 7.15
N TYR A 83 -16.35 -0.52 8.39
CA TYR A 83 -15.02 -0.93 8.81
C TYR A 83 -15.07 -2.24 9.59
N LYS A 84 -13.94 -2.92 9.66
CA LYS A 84 -13.79 -4.20 10.33
C LYS A 84 -13.87 -4.04 11.85
N SER A 85 -14.49 -4.99 12.54
CA SER A 85 -14.49 -4.99 14.01
C SER A 85 -13.05 -4.92 14.59
N PRO A 86 -12.79 -4.10 15.61
CA PRO A 86 -11.49 -4.06 16.28
C PRO A 86 -11.04 -5.41 16.85
N PHE A 87 -11.98 -6.32 17.13
CA PHE A 87 -11.70 -7.68 17.62
C PHE A 87 -10.67 -8.43 16.75
N TRP A 88 -10.72 -8.26 15.43
CA TRP A 88 -9.80 -8.94 14.51
C TRP A 88 -8.34 -8.56 14.73
N PHE A 89 -8.07 -7.35 15.23
CA PHE A 89 -6.74 -6.88 15.57
C PHE A 89 -6.30 -7.38 16.95
N TYR A 90 -7.20 -7.36 17.94
CA TYR A 90 -6.94 -7.92 19.27
C TYR A 90 -6.65 -9.42 19.22
N ALA A 91 -7.34 -10.16 18.36
CA ALA A 91 -7.11 -11.58 18.12
C ALA A 91 -5.85 -11.87 17.26
N GLY A 92 -5.13 -10.84 16.80
CA GLY A 92 -3.92 -11.00 15.99
C GLY A 92 -4.16 -11.55 14.58
N LEU A 93 -5.38 -11.43 14.05
CA LEU A 93 -5.79 -11.96 12.73
C LEU A 93 -5.46 -11.01 11.57
N GLU A 94 -5.15 -9.75 11.90
CA GLU A 94 -4.74 -8.70 10.96
C GLU A 94 -3.27 -8.31 11.15
N LYS A 95 -2.39 -9.30 11.36
CA LYS A 95 -0.94 -9.04 11.41
C LYS A 95 -0.43 -8.57 10.06
N ASN A 96 0.46 -7.59 10.10
CA ASN A 96 1.18 -7.08 8.95
C ASN A 96 2.49 -6.46 9.47
N ARG A 97 3.60 -7.15 9.27
CA ARG A 97 4.95 -6.70 9.66
C ARG A 97 5.45 -5.49 8.89
N TYR A 98 4.81 -5.15 7.77
CA TYR A 98 5.22 -4.05 6.91
C TYR A 98 4.61 -2.70 7.32
N ARG A 99 3.75 -2.68 8.33
CA ARG A 99 3.06 -1.44 8.73
C ARG A 99 4.04 -0.37 9.15
N VAL A 100 3.83 0.84 8.64
CA VAL A 100 4.55 2.04 9.10
C VAL A 100 4.03 2.55 10.44
N SER A 101 2.79 2.20 10.81
CA SER A 101 2.14 2.64 12.05
C SER A 101 0.99 1.69 12.46
N LYS A 102 0.22 2.05 13.49
CA LYS A 102 -1.04 1.34 13.79
C LYS A 102 -2.05 1.57 12.66
N PRO A 103 -2.81 0.53 12.24
CA PRO A 103 -3.85 0.67 11.24
C PRO A 103 -4.99 1.54 11.77
N TRP A 104 -5.72 2.21 10.88
CA TRP A 104 -6.90 2.98 11.21
C TRP A 104 -8.16 2.11 11.07
N ILE A 105 -8.82 1.87 12.20
CA ILE A 105 -10.03 1.06 12.29
C ILE A 105 -11.22 2.02 12.39
N GLY A 106 -11.72 2.44 11.24
CA GLY A 106 -12.81 3.40 11.14
C GLY A 106 -13.11 3.70 9.67
N LEU A 107 -14.13 4.54 9.45
CA LEU A 107 -14.40 5.02 8.10
C LEU A 107 -13.19 5.82 7.59
N ASN A 108 -12.81 5.60 6.33
CA ASN A 108 -11.62 6.22 5.76
C ASN A 108 -11.60 6.28 4.23
N PHE A 109 -10.73 7.16 3.75
CA PHE A 109 -10.27 7.23 2.37
C PHE A 109 -8.74 7.49 2.33
N GLY A 110 -8.11 7.11 1.22
CA GLY A 110 -6.70 7.34 0.97
C GLY A 110 -6.47 8.60 0.15
N VAL A 111 -5.41 9.34 0.47
CA VAL A 111 -4.95 10.52 -0.29
C VAL A 111 -3.48 10.31 -0.65
N ILE A 112 -3.15 10.50 -1.93
CA ILE A 112 -1.77 10.45 -2.43
C ILE A 112 -1.48 11.82 -3.04
N ASP A 113 -0.62 12.58 -2.38
CA ASP A 113 -0.13 13.86 -2.91
C ASP A 113 1.19 13.62 -3.64
N ILE A 114 1.28 14.13 -4.87
CA ILE A 114 2.43 13.96 -5.75
C ILE A 114 3.00 15.34 -6.05
N ASP A 115 4.18 15.63 -5.50
CA ASP A 115 4.96 16.81 -5.87
C ASP A 115 5.93 16.42 -7.01
N ALA A 116 5.45 16.65 -8.23
CA ALA A 116 6.21 16.41 -9.46
C ALA A 116 7.25 17.52 -9.77
N THR A 117 7.27 18.61 -8.99
CA THR A 117 8.26 19.69 -9.19
C THR A 117 9.63 19.35 -8.60
N LYS A 118 9.70 18.33 -7.74
CA LYS A 118 10.93 17.85 -7.11
C LYS A 118 11.59 16.74 -7.95
N ASN A 119 12.92 16.68 -7.90
CA ASN A 119 13.69 15.59 -8.47
C ASN A 119 14.61 14.97 -7.37
N PRO A 120 14.35 13.74 -6.90
CA PRO A 120 13.26 12.86 -7.32
C PRO A 120 11.89 13.36 -6.86
N ILE A 121 10.81 12.98 -7.59
CA ILE A 121 9.44 13.34 -7.22
C ILE A 121 9.14 12.94 -5.77
N LYS A 122 8.42 13.78 -5.03
CA LYS A 122 8.07 13.49 -3.63
C LYS A 122 6.61 13.09 -3.55
N ILE A 123 6.35 12.03 -2.80
CA ILE A 123 5.02 11.44 -2.63
C ILE A 123 4.72 11.38 -1.14
N SER A 124 3.58 11.94 -0.73
CA SER A 124 2.97 11.67 0.58
C SER A 124 1.72 10.82 0.42
N MET A 125 1.57 9.89 1.36
CA MET A 125 0.47 8.94 1.42
C MET A 125 -0.21 9.11 2.75
N ASN A 126 -1.51 9.40 2.72
CA ASN A 126 -2.31 9.60 3.91
C ASN A 126 -3.51 8.66 3.90
N ILE A 127 -3.86 8.16 5.08
CA ILE A 127 -5.21 7.66 5.34
C ILE A 127 -5.92 8.71 6.18
N CYS A 128 -7.05 9.19 5.69
CA CYS A 128 -7.90 10.16 6.35
C CYS A 128 -9.16 9.48 6.91
N ASP A 129 -9.71 9.98 8.01
CA ASP A 129 -11.05 9.59 8.45
C ASP A 129 -12.15 10.28 7.62
N LYS A 130 -13.42 10.00 7.94
CA LYS A 130 -14.56 10.56 7.20
C LYS A 130 -14.67 12.09 7.32
N GLU A 131 -14.10 12.68 8.35
CA GLU A 131 -14.03 14.12 8.57
C GLU A 131 -12.85 14.78 7.83
N GLY A 132 -11.96 13.99 7.24
CA GLY A 132 -10.79 14.45 6.51
C GLY A 132 -9.53 14.63 7.36
N PHE A 133 -9.54 14.24 8.64
CA PHE A 133 -8.34 14.28 9.47
C PHE A 133 -7.39 13.14 9.10
N VAL A 134 -6.10 13.46 8.98
CA VAL A 134 -5.05 12.47 8.71
C VAL A 134 -4.86 11.57 9.92
N ARG A 135 -5.07 10.27 9.75
CA ARG A 135 -4.90 9.22 10.77
C ARG A 135 -3.63 8.42 10.60
N ILE A 136 -3.19 8.21 9.37
CA ILE A 136 -1.90 7.60 9.03
C ILE A 136 -1.22 8.47 7.98
N LYS A 137 0.09 8.65 8.12
CA LYS A 137 0.91 9.41 7.16
C LYS A 137 2.22 8.67 6.88
N ALA A 138 2.59 8.59 5.61
CA ALA A 138 3.90 8.17 5.15
C ALA A 138 4.37 9.09 4.04
N LYS A 139 5.69 9.12 3.80
CA LYS A 139 6.29 9.84 2.70
C LYS A 139 7.44 9.04 2.11
N THR A 140 7.65 9.18 0.82
CA THR A 140 8.87 8.72 0.17
C THR A 140 10.07 9.53 0.67
N GLU A 141 11.24 8.91 0.67
CA GLU A 141 12.50 9.54 1.07
C GLU A 141 12.88 10.70 0.15
#